data_AF-A0A2V7P0X1-F1
#
_entry.id   AF-A0A2V7P0X1-F1
#
_cell.length_a   1.000
_cell.length_b   1.000
_cell.length_c   1.000
_cell.angle_alpha   90.00
_cell.angle_beta   90.00
_cell.angle_gamma   90.00
#
_symmetry.space_group_name_H-M   'P 1'
#
loop_
_entity.id
_entity.type
_entity.pdbx_description
1 polymer ?
#
loop_
_entity_poly.entity_id
_entity_poly.type
_entity_poly.pdbx_seq_one_letter_code
_entity_poly.pdbx_strand_id
1 'polypeptide(L)'
;MGRAPADVDAVEVHPPVLRRRRARHPGGVVSRVKSAWLVAAAGVAALAGTLVLARPGRAATHPEPRPGVTAERVLPPAAVPHTPGAAEAYAAARSAPRILDGVYCHCDCSQHSGHRSLLTCFESEHASHCDICMGEAMLATRLAAQGSGLAAIRQAIDAQYGR
;
A
#
# COMPACT_ATOMS: atom_id res chain seq x y z
N MET A 1 -59.75 -35.15 -29.93
CA MET A 1 -59.17 -36.07 -28.93
C MET A 1 -59.31 -35.37 -27.59
N GLY A 2 -60.47 -35.50 -26.95
CA GLY A 2 -60.85 -34.64 -25.85
C GLY A 2 -61.90 -35.27 -24.96
N ARG A 3 -61.88 -34.77 -23.71
CA ARG A 3 -62.91 -34.83 -22.66
C ARG A 3 -63.27 -36.24 -22.18
N ALA A 4 -62.75 -36.70 -21.03
CA ALA A 4 -63.10 -36.33 -19.64
C ALA A 4 -64.42 -36.99 -19.16
N PRO A 5 -64.73 -36.98 -17.86
CA PRO A 5 -64.80 -38.19 -17.03
C PRO A 5 -66.23 -38.37 -16.47
N ALA A 6 -66.46 -39.33 -15.59
CA ALA A 6 -67.21 -39.10 -14.34
C ALA A 6 -67.46 -40.42 -13.61
N ASP A 7 -67.16 -40.38 -12.32
CA ASP A 7 -67.99 -40.98 -11.29
C ASP A 7 -67.80 -40.16 -10.02
N VAL A 8 -68.93 -39.74 -9.49
CA VAL A 8 -69.15 -38.91 -8.32
C VAL A 8 -69.59 -39.85 -7.20
N ASP A 9 -69.22 -39.54 -5.96
CA ASP A 9 -70.11 -39.80 -4.84
C ASP A 9 -69.92 -38.75 -3.74
N ALA A 10 -71.06 -38.31 -3.24
CA ALA A 10 -71.25 -37.24 -2.27
C ALA A 10 -70.92 -37.70 -0.84
N VAL A 11 -70.70 -36.75 0.07
CA VAL A 11 -71.34 -36.76 1.41
C VAL A 11 -71.18 -35.39 2.08
N GLU A 12 -72.31 -34.97 2.60
CA GLU A 12 -72.68 -33.72 3.25
C GLU A 12 -72.40 -33.77 4.75
N VAL A 13 -72.02 -32.64 5.39
CA VAL A 13 -72.46 -32.28 6.76
C VAL A 13 -72.07 -30.85 7.15
N HIS A 14 -73.06 -30.04 7.50
CA HIS A 14 -72.98 -28.84 8.36
C HIS A 14 -73.06 -29.27 9.85
N PRO A 15 -72.58 -28.50 10.87
CA PRO A 15 -73.41 -27.44 11.51
C PRO A 15 -72.55 -26.32 12.22
N PRO A 16 -72.98 -25.56 13.26
CA PRO A 16 -73.04 -24.09 13.19
C PRO A 16 -72.21 -23.32 14.26
N VAL A 17 -72.02 -22.02 13.98
CA VAL A 17 -71.90 -20.84 14.89
C VAL A 17 -71.22 -20.99 16.27
N LEU A 18 -70.10 -20.28 16.48
CA LEU A 18 -69.81 -19.59 17.76
C LEU A 18 -68.93 -18.34 17.58
N ARG A 19 -69.46 -17.18 17.96
CA ARG A 19 -68.75 -15.89 18.15
C ARG A 19 -67.61 -16.04 19.16
N ARG A 20 -66.47 -15.38 18.93
CA ARG A 20 -65.69 -14.71 20.00
C ARG A 20 -64.69 -13.69 19.45
N ARG A 21 -64.76 -12.49 20.03
CA ARG A 21 -63.85 -11.35 19.88
C ARG A 21 -62.38 -11.77 20.04
N ARG A 22 -61.49 -11.23 19.21
CA ARG A 22 -60.07 -11.06 19.57
C ARG A 22 -59.58 -9.66 19.25
N ALA A 23 -58.75 -9.20 20.17
CA ALA A 23 -58.37 -7.84 20.43
C ALA A 23 -57.38 -7.29 19.40
N ARG A 24 -57.48 -5.97 19.23
CA ARG A 24 -56.52 -5.09 18.58
C ARG A 24 -55.20 -5.11 19.36
N HIS A 25 -54.09 -5.45 18.71
CA HIS A 25 -52.74 -5.10 19.18
C HIS A 25 -52.18 -3.98 18.26
N PRO A 26 -51.57 -2.92 18.84
CA PRO A 26 -51.05 -1.81 18.06
C PRO A 26 -49.71 -2.18 17.40
N GLY A 27 -49.53 -1.74 16.16
CA GLY A 27 -48.30 -1.93 15.39
C GLY A 27 -47.11 -1.21 16.04
N GLY A 28 -46.09 -1.98 16.40
CA GLY A 28 -44.76 -1.46 16.68
C GLY A 28 -44.01 -1.24 15.37
N VAL A 29 -44.10 -0.03 14.81
CA VAL A 29 -43.17 0.43 13.78
C VAL A 29 -41.82 0.66 14.47
N VAL A 30 -40.96 -0.36 14.50
CA VAL A 30 -39.57 -0.20 14.93
C VAL A 30 -38.81 0.53 13.83
N SER A 31 -38.84 1.86 13.94
CA SER A 31 -37.93 2.88 13.42
C SER A 31 -36.76 2.38 12.53
N ARG A 32 -37.05 2.18 11.23
CA ARG A 32 -36.08 1.99 10.13
C ARG A 32 -35.04 3.13 10.04
N VAL A 33 -35.33 4.28 10.65
CA VAL A 33 -34.44 5.46 10.73
C VAL A 33 -33.30 5.25 11.73
N LYS A 34 -33.52 4.56 12.85
CA LYS A 34 -32.48 4.36 13.89
C LYS A 34 -31.36 3.45 13.40
N SER A 35 -31.71 2.46 12.56
CA SER A 35 -30.76 1.54 11.95
C SER A 35 -29.87 2.20 10.90
N ALA A 36 -30.36 3.19 10.15
CA ALA A 36 -29.57 3.91 9.16
C ALA A 36 -28.43 4.73 9.80
N TRP A 37 -28.69 5.38 10.93
CA TRP A 37 -27.67 6.15 11.67
C TRP A 37 -26.59 5.26 12.29
N LEU A 38 -26.93 4.06 12.73
CA LEU A 38 -25.96 3.11 13.28
C LEU A 38 -25.01 2.57 12.20
N VAL A 39 -25.52 2.30 10.99
CA VAL A 39 -24.70 1.85 9.85
C VAL A 39 -23.78 2.97 9.37
N ALA A 40 -24.29 4.20 9.28
CA ALA A 40 -23.47 5.36 8.92
C ALA A 40 -22.37 5.62 9.97
N ALA A 41 -22.70 5.58 11.26
CA ALA A 41 -21.73 5.76 12.34
C ALA A 41 -20.67 4.64 12.36
N ALA A 42 -21.06 3.38 12.13
CA ALA A 42 -20.12 2.27 12.00
C ALA A 42 -19.19 2.42 10.78
N GLY A 43 -19.72 2.90 9.65
CA GLY A 43 -18.91 3.20 8.46
C GLY A 43 -17.88 4.30 8.69
N VAL A 44 -18.27 5.39 9.36
CA VAL A 44 -17.37 6.50 9.72
C VAL A 44 -16.33 6.04 10.74
N ALA A 45 -16.72 5.27 11.75
CA ALA A 45 -15.79 4.73 12.75
C ALA A 45 -14.78 3.75 12.13
N ALA A 46 -15.19 2.92 11.16
CA ALA A 46 -14.31 2.03 10.43
C ALA A 46 -13.30 2.80 9.56
N LEU A 47 -13.75 3.85 8.84
CA LEU A 47 -12.86 4.72 8.06
C LEU A 47 -11.88 5.52 8.93
N ALA A 48 -12.35 6.03 10.07
CA ALA A 48 -11.49 6.73 11.03
C ALA A 48 -10.47 5.76 11.67
N GLY A 49 -10.89 4.52 11.96
CA GLY A 49 -10.03 3.48 12.50
C GLY A 49 -8.90 3.06 11.54
N THR A 50 -9.17 2.97 10.22
CA THR A 50 -8.14 2.62 9.23
C THR A 50 -7.11 3.74 9.04
N LEU A 51 -7.51 5.01 9.11
CA LEU A 51 -6.59 6.16 9.04
C LEU A 51 -5.67 6.27 10.26
N VAL A 52 -6.13 5.87 11.45
CA VAL A 52 -5.35 5.90 12.70
C VAL A 52 -4.32 4.76 12.78
N LEU A 53 -4.52 3.67 12.03
CA LEU A 53 -3.59 2.52 12.01
C LEU A 53 -2.41 2.68 11.06
N ALA A 54 -2.41 3.69 10.18
CA ALA A 54 -1.28 4.02 9.33
C ALA A 54 -0.16 4.64 10.19
N ARG A 55 0.69 3.79 10.79
CA ARG A 55 1.89 4.24 11.49
C ARG A 55 2.84 4.87 10.48
N PRO A 56 3.26 6.14 10.63
CA PRO A 56 4.36 6.66 9.85
C PRO A 56 5.60 5.82 10.19
N GLY A 57 6.22 5.21 9.18
CA GLY A 57 7.54 4.59 9.34
C GLY A 57 8.52 5.61 9.91
N ARG A 58 9.50 5.16 10.70
CA ARG A 58 10.56 6.05 11.19
C ARG A 58 11.35 6.53 9.97
N ALA A 59 11.29 7.84 9.70
CA ALA A 59 12.13 8.45 8.68
C ALA A 59 13.62 8.19 9.00
N ALA A 60 14.38 7.76 7.99
CA ALA A 60 15.82 7.56 8.17
C ALA A 60 16.52 8.91 8.34
N THR A 61 17.66 8.89 9.02
CA THR A 61 18.52 10.08 9.07
C THR A 61 19.35 10.13 7.79
N HIS A 62 18.88 10.89 6.82
CA HIS A 62 19.60 11.11 5.58
C HIS A 62 20.79 12.06 5.76
N PRO A 63 21.96 11.76 5.18
CA PRO A 63 23.07 12.70 5.16
C PRO A 63 22.77 13.87 4.22
N GLU A 64 23.39 15.02 4.45
CA GLU A 64 23.42 16.08 3.44
C GLU A 64 24.46 15.74 2.36
N PRO A 65 24.17 16.01 1.06
CA PRO A 65 25.15 15.86 -0.01
C PRO A 65 26.41 16.65 0.30
N ARG A 66 27.57 16.02 0.11
CA ARG A 66 28.86 16.68 0.28
C ARG A 66 28.99 17.83 -0.75
N PRO A 67 29.56 18.98 -0.36
CA PRO A 67 29.86 20.05 -1.31
C PRO A 67 30.78 19.54 -2.43
N GLY A 68 30.43 19.83 -3.68
CA GLY A 68 31.20 19.39 -4.84
C GLY A 68 31.28 17.88 -5.04
N VAL A 69 30.34 17.10 -4.48
CA VAL A 69 30.29 15.65 -4.73
C VAL A 69 30.00 15.35 -6.19
N THR A 70 30.70 14.35 -6.70
CA THR A 70 30.63 13.94 -8.09
C THR A 70 30.68 12.40 -8.21
N ALA A 71 30.58 11.87 -9.43
CA ALA A 71 30.48 10.43 -9.71
C ALA A 71 31.85 9.70 -9.91
N GLU A 72 32.97 10.38 -9.72
CA GLU A 72 34.33 9.95 -10.10
C GLU A 72 34.78 8.71 -9.33
N ARG A 73 34.20 8.50 -8.15
CA ARG A 73 34.45 7.33 -7.29
C ARG A 73 33.49 6.18 -7.55
N VAL A 74 32.37 6.43 -8.26
CA VAL A 74 31.47 5.35 -8.66
C VAL A 74 32.21 4.42 -9.61
N LEU A 75 32.06 3.10 -9.43
CA LEU A 75 32.78 2.14 -10.27
C LEU A 75 32.57 2.46 -11.76
N PRO A 76 33.65 2.49 -12.57
CA PRO A 76 33.53 2.71 -14.00
C PRO A 76 32.81 1.52 -14.64
N PRO A 77 32.09 1.72 -15.77
CA PRO A 77 31.30 0.66 -16.40
C PRO A 77 32.05 -0.66 -16.63
N ALA A 78 33.34 -0.61 -16.96
CA ALA A 78 34.18 -1.78 -17.19
C ALA A 78 34.50 -2.60 -15.92
N ALA A 79 34.31 -2.01 -14.73
CA ALA A 79 34.54 -2.66 -13.43
C ALA A 79 33.23 -3.05 -12.72
N VAL A 80 32.06 -2.80 -13.33
CA VAL A 80 30.77 -3.20 -12.74
C VAL A 80 30.58 -4.70 -12.97
N PRO A 81 30.37 -5.51 -11.91
CA PRO A 81 30.10 -6.93 -12.07
C PRO A 81 28.85 -7.20 -12.94
N HIS A 82 28.88 -8.29 -13.72
CA HIS A 82 27.79 -8.70 -14.60
C HIS A 82 26.65 -9.40 -13.84
N THR A 83 26.05 -8.72 -12.88
CA THR A 83 24.83 -9.17 -12.20
C THR A 83 23.59 -8.48 -12.80
N PRO A 84 22.40 -9.10 -12.73
CA PRO A 84 21.18 -8.51 -13.26
C PRO A 84 20.90 -7.12 -12.67
N GLY A 85 20.73 -6.11 -13.53
CA GLY A 85 20.39 -4.75 -13.12
C GLY A 85 21.56 -3.87 -12.64
N ALA A 86 22.77 -4.43 -12.46
CA ALA A 86 23.89 -3.66 -11.94
C ALA A 86 24.36 -2.59 -12.92
N ALA A 87 24.48 -2.90 -14.22
CA ALA A 87 24.93 -1.91 -15.21
C ALA A 87 24.04 -0.66 -15.21
N GLU A 88 22.72 -0.87 -15.16
CA GLU A 88 21.70 0.18 -15.12
C GLU A 88 21.75 0.96 -13.79
N ALA A 89 21.86 0.27 -12.66
CA ALA A 89 21.90 0.91 -11.35
C ALA A 89 23.15 1.79 -11.17
N TYR A 90 24.32 1.32 -11.59
CA TYR A 90 25.54 2.13 -11.55
C TYR A 90 25.48 3.31 -12.54
N ALA A 91 24.80 3.15 -13.69
CA ALA A 91 24.55 4.27 -14.60
C ALA A 91 23.63 5.32 -13.96
N ALA A 92 22.59 4.90 -13.26
CA ALA A 92 21.73 5.79 -12.49
C ALA A 92 22.51 6.53 -11.38
N ALA A 93 23.39 5.82 -10.67
CA ALA A 93 24.21 6.44 -9.63
C ALA A 93 25.15 7.53 -10.18
N ARG A 94 25.73 7.30 -11.36
CA ARG A 94 26.57 8.30 -12.05
C ARG A 94 25.82 9.52 -12.54
N SER A 95 24.53 9.40 -12.86
CA SER A 95 23.75 10.52 -13.41
C SER A 95 23.20 11.48 -12.35
N ALA A 96 23.06 11.03 -11.10
CA ALA A 96 22.55 11.84 -10.00
C ALA A 96 23.40 11.75 -8.70
N PRO A 97 24.73 11.93 -8.76
CA PRO A 97 25.61 11.67 -7.61
C PRO A 97 25.26 12.56 -6.41
N ARG A 98 24.92 13.83 -6.63
CA ARG A 98 24.50 14.74 -5.56
C ARG A 98 23.22 14.30 -4.85
N ILE A 99 22.28 13.71 -5.59
CA ILE A 99 21.03 13.21 -5.00
C ILE A 99 21.33 11.97 -4.17
N LEU A 100 22.02 10.99 -4.74
CA LEU A 100 22.34 9.74 -4.04
C LEU A 100 23.26 9.96 -2.83
N ASP A 101 24.14 10.96 -2.87
CA ASP A 101 24.98 11.29 -1.71
C ASP A 101 24.18 11.89 -0.54
N GLY A 102 22.98 12.38 -0.82
CA GLY A 102 22.02 12.89 0.15
C GLY A 102 20.99 11.87 0.62
N VAL A 103 21.11 10.59 0.21
CA VAL A 103 20.15 9.53 0.53
C VAL A 103 20.82 8.50 1.44
N TYR A 104 20.14 8.08 2.51
CA TYR A 104 20.50 6.95 3.34
C TYR A 104 20.04 5.69 2.62
N CYS A 105 20.85 4.63 2.65
CA CYS A 105 20.47 3.37 2.03
C CYS A 105 19.89 2.41 3.08
N HIS A 106 18.65 1.95 2.86
CA HIS A 106 17.90 1.07 3.78
C HIS A 106 18.35 -0.39 3.77
N CYS A 107 19.42 -0.70 3.02
CA CYS A 107 20.14 -1.97 3.20
C CYS A 107 20.96 -1.99 4.50
N ASP A 108 21.03 -0.87 5.24
CA ASP A 108 21.69 -0.72 6.54
C ASP A 108 23.21 -0.98 6.54
N CYS A 109 23.82 -1.05 5.35
CA CYS A 109 25.26 -1.28 5.22
C CYS A 109 26.14 -0.19 5.83
N SER A 110 25.58 1.00 6.13
CA SER A 110 26.28 2.02 6.93
C SER A 110 26.71 1.53 8.31
N GLN A 111 25.99 0.55 8.87
CA GLN A 111 26.23 0.02 10.21
C GLN A 111 27.40 -0.97 10.27
N HIS A 112 27.82 -1.56 9.13
CA HIS A 112 28.82 -2.64 9.10
C HIS A 112 29.81 -2.60 7.93
N SER A 113 29.53 -1.84 6.87
CA SER A 113 30.38 -1.72 5.66
C SER A 113 30.98 -0.32 5.49
N GLY A 114 30.61 0.66 6.33
CA GLY A 114 31.16 2.02 6.30
C GLY A 114 30.62 2.91 5.17
N HIS A 115 29.56 2.50 4.46
CA HIS A 115 28.91 3.33 3.45
C HIS A 115 28.12 4.46 4.12
N ARG A 116 28.45 5.71 3.79
CA ARG A 116 27.81 6.92 4.37
C ARG A 116 26.43 7.19 3.77
N SER A 117 26.30 7.01 2.47
CA SER A 117 25.16 7.39 1.63
C SER A 117 24.93 6.33 0.57
N LEU A 118 23.77 6.38 -0.08
CA LEU A 118 23.44 5.51 -1.21
C LEU A 118 24.50 5.62 -2.31
N LEU A 119 25.05 6.81 -2.57
CA LEU A 119 26.16 6.97 -3.53
C LEU A 119 27.37 6.12 -3.18
N THR A 120 27.78 6.11 -1.90
CA THR A 120 28.99 5.38 -1.48
C THR A 120 28.85 3.86 -1.62
N CYS A 121 27.64 3.31 -1.72
CA CYS A 121 27.43 1.90 -2.04
C CYS A 121 27.89 1.56 -3.47
N PHE A 122 27.83 2.53 -4.40
CA PHE A 122 28.24 2.39 -5.80
C PHE A 122 29.73 2.74 -6.01
N GLU A 123 30.45 3.15 -4.97
CA GLU A 123 31.91 3.32 -4.98
C GLU A 123 32.65 1.98 -4.77
N SER A 124 31.92 0.87 -4.56
CA SER A 124 32.44 -0.51 -4.44
C SER A 124 31.51 -1.48 -5.17
N GLU A 125 31.89 -2.76 -5.28
CA GLU A 125 31.05 -3.82 -5.86
C GLU A 125 29.83 -4.17 -4.98
N HIS A 126 29.66 -3.58 -3.80
CA HIS A 126 28.53 -3.91 -2.92
C HIS A 126 27.19 -3.73 -3.63
N ALA A 127 27.01 -2.61 -4.33
CA ALA A 127 25.73 -2.28 -4.97
C ALA A 127 25.34 -3.28 -6.07
N SER A 128 26.27 -4.00 -6.69
CA SER A 128 25.92 -5.00 -7.72
C SER A 128 25.30 -6.28 -7.14
N HIS A 129 25.37 -6.45 -5.82
CA HIS A 129 24.82 -7.62 -5.12
C HIS A 129 23.68 -7.27 -4.15
N CYS A 130 23.16 -6.04 -4.22
CA CYS A 130 22.13 -5.56 -3.30
C CYS A 130 20.95 -4.95 -4.06
N ASP A 131 19.83 -5.68 -4.11
CA ASP A 131 18.61 -5.24 -4.78
C ASP A 131 18.03 -3.95 -4.18
N ILE A 132 18.26 -3.70 -2.88
CA ILE A 132 17.87 -2.45 -2.22
C ILE A 132 18.69 -1.28 -2.77
N CYS A 133 20.02 -1.42 -2.83
CA CYS A 133 20.89 -0.36 -3.38
C CYS A 133 20.49 -0.04 -4.83
N MET A 134 20.31 -1.08 -5.65
CA MET A 134 19.93 -0.91 -7.06
C MET A 134 18.55 -0.27 -7.20
N GLY A 135 17.56 -0.76 -6.46
CA GLY A 135 16.20 -0.23 -6.48
C GLY A 135 16.11 1.22 -6.05
N GLU A 136 16.76 1.57 -4.93
CA GLU A 136 16.79 2.93 -4.41
C GLU A 136 17.47 3.90 -5.39
N ALA A 137 18.59 3.52 -6.01
CA ALA A 137 19.27 4.36 -6.99
C ALA A 137 18.38 4.61 -8.21
N MET A 138 17.69 3.57 -8.69
CA MET A 138 16.75 3.69 -9.81
C MET A 138 15.54 4.58 -9.44
N LEU A 139 15.00 4.46 -8.23
CA LEU A 139 13.91 5.32 -7.75
C LEU A 139 14.36 6.78 -7.61
N ALA A 140 15.43 7.02 -6.87
CA ALA A 140 15.92 8.36 -6.57
C ALA A 140 16.28 9.12 -7.86
N THR A 141 16.98 8.46 -8.78
CA THR A 141 17.37 9.06 -10.07
C THR A 141 16.17 9.35 -10.94
N ARG A 142 15.18 8.44 -11.00
CA ARG A 142 13.94 8.67 -11.76
C ARG A 142 13.16 9.87 -11.24
N LEU A 143 12.99 9.96 -9.91
CA LEU A 143 12.31 11.09 -9.28
C LEU A 143 13.07 12.41 -9.49
N ALA A 144 14.40 12.38 -9.40
CA ALA A 144 15.23 13.53 -9.70
C ALA A 144 15.07 14.00 -11.17
N ALA A 145 15.05 13.06 -12.12
CA ALA A 145 14.79 13.35 -13.53
C ALA A 145 13.38 13.93 -13.78
N GLN A 146 12.42 13.65 -12.91
CA GLN A 146 11.07 14.24 -12.92
C GLN A 146 11.01 15.61 -12.22
N GLY A 147 12.13 16.12 -11.70
CA GLY A 147 12.19 17.42 -11.02
C GLY A 147 11.83 17.37 -9.53
N SER A 148 11.74 16.17 -8.93
CA SER A 148 11.49 16.06 -7.49
C SER A 148 12.68 16.61 -6.69
N GLY A 149 12.39 17.41 -5.67
CA GLY A 149 13.41 17.90 -4.74
C GLY A 149 13.94 16.80 -3.82
N LEU A 150 15.15 16.98 -3.28
CA LEU A 150 15.82 15.99 -2.43
C LEU A 150 14.97 15.56 -1.23
N ALA A 151 14.24 16.47 -0.58
CA ALA A 151 13.36 16.12 0.54
C ALA A 151 12.23 15.15 0.14
N ALA A 152 11.60 15.37 -1.03
CA ALA A 152 10.56 14.48 -1.54
C ALA A 152 11.14 13.12 -1.95
N ILE A 153 12.35 13.11 -2.51
CA ILE A 153 13.07 11.87 -2.86
C ILE A 153 13.37 11.06 -1.60
N ARG A 154 13.91 11.69 -0.55
CA ARG A 154 14.16 11.06 0.76
C ARG A 154 12.89 10.43 1.32
N GLN A 155 11.78 11.16 1.31
CA GLN A 155 10.48 10.66 1.76
C GLN A 155 10.00 9.45 0.94
N ALA A 156 10.15 9.49 -0.38
CA ALA A 156 9.74 8.38 -1.24
C ALA A 156 10.59 7.12 -1.00
N ILE A 157 11.90 7.30 -0.77
CA ILE A 157 12.82 6.22 -0.42
C ILE A 157 12.42 5.61 0.93
N ASP A 158 12.23 6.44 1.96
CA ASP A 158 11.79 5.98 3.29
C ASP A 158 10.44 5.26 3.24
N ALA A 159 9.49 5.76 2.45
CA ALA A 159 8.19 5.13 2.32
C ALA A 159 8.25 3.76 1.62
N GLN A 160 9.18 3.57 0.69
CA GLN A 160 9.27 2.35 -0.10
C GLN A 160 10.22 1.30 0.48
N TYR A 161 11.31 1.73 1.12
CA TYR A 161 12.39 0.86 1.60
C TYR A 161 12.60 0.90 3.12
N GLY A 162 12.01 1.88 3.82
CA GLY A 162 12.07 1.98 5.28
C GLY A 162 11.36 0.81 5.97
N ARG A 163 12.00 0.29 7.02
CA ARG A 163 11.51 -0.82 7.84
C ARG A 163 11.11 -0.36 9.25
#